data_AF-A0A2N1N6L9-F1
#
_entry.id   AF-A0A2N1N6L9-F1
#
_cell.length_a   1.000
_cell.length_b   1.000
_cell.length_c   1.000
_cell.angle_alpha   90.00
_cell.angle_beta   90.00
_cell.angle_gamma   90.00
#
_symmetry.space_group_name_H-M   'P 1'
#
loop_
_entity.id
_entity.type
_entity.pdbx_description
1 polymer ?
#
loop_
_entity_poly.entity_id
_entity_poly.type
_entity_poly.pdbx_seq_one_letter_code
_entity_poly.pdbx_strand_id
1 'polypeptide(L)'
;MNQSKPIIQSGNKVIDDFIKHTLTRKEGRMEYVPYSEFKNVNFIAEGGFSKIYKAIWINGPRYDSKQCKSEMTVALKELANSKNITSKHLNELKIFNDFVLSCEYPSYLNFNDYNKINTYYGITQCPETENFLIITKYYESGNLSHYITNNFFNMDWGIKLVTFL
;
A
#
# COMPACT_ATOMS: atom_id res chain seq x y z
N MET A 1 -26.97 -13.91 3.32
CA MET A 1 -25.99 -14.13 4.41
C MET A 1 -24.61 -13.77 3.87
N ASN A 2 -24.06 -12.63 4.27
CA ASN A 2 -22.71 -12.22 3.86
C ASN A 2 -21.70 -13.00 4.72
N GLN A 3 -21.20 -14.13 4.20
CA GLN A 3 -20.05 -14.76 4.82
C GLN A 3 -18.86 -13.81 4.65
N SER A 4 -18.41 -13.18 5.75
CA SER A 4 -17.15 -12.44 5.74
C SER A 4 -16.03 -13.41 5.40
N LYS A 5 -15.31 -13.16 4.30
CA LYS A 5 -14.12 -13.96 3.95
C LYS A 5 -13.17 -13.99 5.15
N PRO A 6 -12.56 -15.15 5.45
CA PRO A 6 -11.66 -15.26 6.60
C PRO A 6 -10.47 -14.32 6.43
N ILE A 7 -10.20 -13.53 7.48
CA ILE A 7 -9.00 -12.69 7.59
C ILE A 7 -7.80 -13.64 7.73
N ILE A 8 -6.80 -13.49 6.87
CA ILE A 8 -5.54 -14.22 7.05
C ILE A 8 -4.76 -13.55 8.16
N GLN A 9 -4.28 -14.36 9.11
CA GLN A 9 -3.37 -13.93 10.15
C GLN A 9 -1.92 -14.12 9.71
N SER A 10 -1.07 -13.17 10.11
CA SER A 10 0.37 -13.23 9.88
C SER A 10 1.10 -14.13 10.86
N GLY A 11 0.48 -14.43 12.01
CA GLY A 11 1.15 -15.06 13.15
C GLY A 11 1.97 -14.07 13.99
N ASN A 12 2.06 -12.80 13.58
CA ASN A 12 2.66 -11.72 14.36
C ASN A 12 1.56 -10.86 14.99
N LYS A 13 1.50 -10.82 16.33
CA LYS A 13 0.47 -10.08 17.07
C LYS A 13 0.41 -8.59 16.73
N VAL A 14 1.56 -7.94 16.53
CA VAL A 14 1.62 -6.50 16.22
C VAL A 14 0.98 -6.20 14.86
N ILE A 15 1.25 -7.05 13.86
CA ILE A 15 0.64 -6.94 12.53
C ILE A 15 -0.85 -7.27 12.60
N ASP A 16 -1.21 -8.38 13.22
CA ASP A 16 -2.60 -8.84 13.28
C ASP A 16 -3.50 -7.83 14.00
N ASP A 17 -3.03 -7.24 15.10
CA ASP A 17 -3.77 -6.22 15.84
C ASP A 17 -3.90 -4.93 15.01
N PHE A 18 -2.86 -4.53 14.28
CA PHE A 18 -2.93 -3.39 13.37
C PHE A 18 -3.92 -3.64 12.23
N ILE A 19 -3.84 -4.78 11.53
CA ILE A 19 -4.75 -5.11 10.43
C ILE A 19 -6.20 -5.10 10.91
N LYS A 20 -6.51 -5.72 12.06
CA LYS A 20 -7.85 -5.68 12.66
C LYS A 20 -8.34 -4.25 12.89
N HIS A 21 -7.48 -3.35 13.34
CA HIS A 21 -7.83 -1.94 13.57
C HIS A 21 -8.24 -1.22 12.28
N THR A 22 -7.57 -1.51 11.15
CA THR A 22 -7.90 -0.91 9.84
C THR A 22 -9.26 -1.36 9.27
N LEU A 23 -9.83 -2.46 9.77
CA LEU A 23 -11.11 -3.00 9.25
C LEU A 23 -12.32 -2.13 9.57
N THR A 24 -12.17 -1.16 10.47
CA THR A 24 -13.22 -0.25 10.96
C THR A 24 -13.82 0.62 9.87
N ARG A 25 -13.02 0.99 8.85
CA ARG A 25 -13.48 1.70 7.64
C ARG A 25 -13.16 0.92 6.38
N LYS A 26 -13.93 1.15 5.31
CA LYS A 26 -13.72 0.45 4.03
C LYS A 26 -12.54 1.06 3.26
N GLU A 27 -12.40 2.37 3.34
CA GLU A 27 -11.49 3.21 2.56
C GLU A 27 -10.02 3.05 2.98
N GLY A 28 -9.78 2.69 4.25
CA GLY A 28 -8.45 2.47 4.83
C GLY A 28 -8.14 1.00 5.11
N ARG A 29 -8.99 0.08 4.62
CA ARG A 29 -8.87 -1.34 4.92
C ARG A 29 -7.58 -1.89 4.34
N MET A 30 -6.78 -2.52 5.21
CA MET A 30 -5.59 -3.24 4.83
C MET A 30 -5.73 -4.73 5.15
N GLU A 31 -4.95 -5.57 4.49
CA GLU A 31 -4.89 -6.99 4.80
C GLU A 31 -3.46 -7.53 4.89
N TYR A 32 -3.30 -8.63 5.62
CA TYR A 32 -2.07 -9.41 5.54
C TYR A 32 -2.15 -10.37 4.34
N VAL A 33 -1.09 -10.40 3.54
CA VAL A 33 -1.01 -11.20 2.33
C VAL A 33 0.19 -12.14 2.41
N PRO A 34 0.00 -13.47 2.30
CA PRO A 34 1.12 -14.41 2.20
C PRO A 34 2.04 -14.04 1.03
N TYR A 35 3.35 -14.09 1.25
CA TYR A 35 4.33 -13.69 0.23
C TYR A 35 4.24 -14.51 -1.06
N SER A 36 3.77 -15.76 -0.97
CA SER A 36 3.53 -16.64 -2.11
C SER A 36 2.44 -16.16 -3.08
N GLU A 37 1.65 -15.15 -2.71
CA GLU A 37 0.66 -14.51 -3.60
C GLU A 37 1.31 -13.49 -4.56
N PHE A 38 2.63 -13.27 -4.45
CA PHE A 38 3.39 -12.39 -5.33
C PHE A 38 4.30 -13.17 -6.26
N LYS A 39 4.36 -12.74 -7.53
CA LYS A 39 5.29 -13.24 -8.54
C LYS A 39 6.02 -12.10 -9.23
N ASN A 40 7.11 -12.41 -9.93
CA ASN A 40 7.93 -11.44 -10.66
C ASN A 40 8.40 -10.27 -9.77
N VAL A 41 8.85 -10.59 -8.56
CA VAL A 41 9.35 -9.60 -7.61
C VAL A 41 10.72 -9.12 -8.07
N ASN A 42 10.81 -7.86 -8.50
CA ASN A 42 12.01 -7.25 -9.05
C ASN A 42 12.38 -5.99 -8.27
N PHE A 43 13.64 -5.85 -7.88
CA PHE A 43 14.14 -4.63 -7.23
C PHE A 43 14.02 -3.42 -8.18
N ILE A 44 13.56 -2.28 -7.65
CA ILE A 44 13.43 -1.02 -8.38
C ILE A 44 14.45 0.00 -7.91
N ALA A 45 14.47 0.25 -6.60
CA ALA A 45 15.23 1.33 -6.00
C ALA A 45 15.44 1.11 -4.51
N GLU A 46 16.51 1.70 -3.99
CA GLU A 46 16.79 1.80 -2.57
C GLU A 46 16.97 3.29 -2.24
N GLY A 47 16.22 3.75 -1.24
CA GLY A 47 16.38 5.07 -0.65
C GLY A 47 16.87 4.95 0.78
N GLY A 48 17.07 6.09 1.46
CA GLY A 48 17.57 6.11 2.83
C GLY A 48 16.68 5.40 3.87
N PHE A 49 15.43 5.08 3.53
CA PHE A 49 14.45 4.52 4.47
C PHE A 49 13.89 3.15 4.08
N SER A 50 14.06 2.71 2.82
CA SER A 50 13.45 1.46 2.35
C SER A 50 13.99 1.03 0.99
N LYS A 51 13.94 -0.28 0.75
CA LYS A 51 14.05 -0.90 -0.58
C LYS A 51 12.65 -1.06 -1.19
N ILE A 52 12.53 -0.79 -2.48
CA ILE A 52 11.27 -0.87 -3.24
C ILE A 52 11.41 -1.93 -4.32
N TYR A 53 10.41 -2.79 -4.42
CA TYR A 53 10.30 -3.85 -5.41
C TYR A 53 9.01 -3.71 -6.22
N LYS A 54 9.03 -4.05 -7.50
CA LYS A 54 7.85 -4.22 -8.36
C LYS A 54 7.43 -5.68 -8.24
N ALA A 55 6.15 -5.95 -8.05
CA ALA A 55 5.64 -7.32 -8.04
C ALA A 55 4.27 -7.41 -8.71
N ILE A 56 3.90 -8.62 -9.12
CA ILE A 56 2.54 -8.94 -9.55
C ILE A 56 1.85 -9.68 -8.39
N TRP A 57 0.78 -9.12 -7.87
CA TRP A 57 -0.12 -9.77 -6.92
C TRP A 57 -1.17 -10.57 -7.67
N ILE A 58 -1.15 -11.90 -7.51
CA ILE A 58 -1.89 -12.86 -8.34
C ILE A 58 -3.42 -12.64 -8.27
N ASN A 59 -3.95 -12.41 -7.06
CA ASN A 59 -5.40 -12.33 -6.82
C ASN A 59 -5.90 -10.91 -6.50
N GLY A 60 -4.99 -9.95 -6.34
CA GLY A 60 -5.31 -8.60 -5.88
C GLY A 60 -5.96 -8.56 -4.47
N PRO A 61 -6.44 -7.38 -4.04
CA PRO A 61 -7.03 -7.19 -2.72
C PRO A 61 -8.34 -7.97 -2.53
N ARG A 62 -8.48 -8.70 -1.42
CA ARG A 62 -9.62 -9.61 -1.22
C ARG A 62 -10.92 -8.93 -0.82
N TYR A 63 -10.82 -7.71 -0.30
CA TYR A 63 -11.94 -6.91 0.16
C TYR A 63 -12.65 -6.15 -0.96
N ASP A 64 -12.03 -6.03 -2.13
CA ASP A 64 -12.67 -5.45 -3.31
C ASP A 64 -13.48 -6.53 -4.03
N SER A 65 -14.81 -6.47 -3.91
CA SER A 65 -15.71 -7.40 -4.59
C SER A 65 -15.97 -7.02 -6.04
N LYS A 66 -15.58 -5.82 -6.48
CA LYS A 66 -15.80 -5.31 -7.84
C LYS A 66 -14.61 -5.59 -8.75
N GLN A 67 -13.39 -5.63 -8.20
CA GLN A 67 -12.24 -6.16 -8.94
C GLN A 67 -12.39 -7.69 -9.02
N CYS A 68 -12.72 -8.19 -10.21
CA CYS A 68 -12.52 -9.59 -10.53
C CYS A 68 -11.06 -9.93 -10.16
N LYS A 69 -10.85 -11.01 -9.38
CA LYS A 69 -9.53 -11.50 -8.98
C LYS A 69 -8.63 -11.56 -10.21
N SER A 70 -7.81 -10.54 -10.36
CA SER A 70 -6.98 -10.34 -11.53
C SER A 70 -5.63 -9.87 -11.05
N GLU A 71 -4.63 -10.20 -11.86
CA GLU A 71 -3.27 -9.86 -11.54
C GLU A 71 -3.12 -8.35 -11.44
N MET A 72 -2.59 -7.90 -10.32
CA MET A 72 -2.40 -6.49 -10.04
C MET A 72 -0.92 -6.20 -9.88
N THR A 73 -0.43 -5.19 -10.59
CA THR A 73 0.94 -4.70 -10.38
C THR A 73 0.99 -3.83 -9.13
N VAL A 74 1.89 -4.14 -8.21
CA VAL A 74 2.06 -3.47 -6.92
C VAL A 74 3.52 -3.10 -6.65
N ALA A 75 3.72 -2.13 -5.76
CA ALA A 75 5.01 -1.86 -5.17
C ALA A 75 5.08 -2.53 -3.79
N LEU A 76 6.17 -3.24 -3.52
CA LEU A 76 6.49 -3.76 -2.20
C LEU A 76 7.59 -2.89 -1.60
N LYS A 77 7.28 -2.21 -0.50
CA LYS A 77 8.22 -1.35 0.24
C LYS A 77 8.70 -2.08 1.48
N GLU A 78 9.97 -2.49 1.48
CA GLU A 78 10.57 -3.21 2.59
C GLU A 78 10.85 -2.28 3.78
N LEU A 79 10.41 -2.72 4.96
CA LEU A 79 10.72 -2.10 6.24
C LEU A 79 12.02 -2.72 6.76
N ALA A 80 13.13 -1.99 6.67
CA ALA A 80 14.43 -2.50 7.12
C ALA A 80 14.40 -2.86 8.62
N ASN A 81 15.10 -3.94 8.99
CA ASN A 81 15.21 -4.45 10.36
C ASN A 81 13.86 -4.78 11.03
N SER A 82 12.85 -5.13 10.24
CA SER A 82 11.50 -5.38 10.74
C SER A 82 11.21 -6.84 11.06
N LYS A 83 12.17 -7.77 10.93
CA LYS A 83 12.03 -9.16 11.42
C LYS A 83 11.42 -9.22 12.83
N ASN A 84 11.93 -8.38 13.74
CA ASN A 84 11.35 -8.18 15.08
C ASN A 84 10.47 -6.93 15.09
N ILE A 85 9.37 -6.98 14.32
CA ILE A 85 8.54 -5.80 14.11
C ILE A 85 7.98 -5.26 15.41
N THR A 86 7.98 -3.94 15.51
CA THR A 86 7.38 -3.20 16.61
C THR A 86 6.42 -2.18 16.05
N SER A 87 5.58 -1.65 16.94
CA SER A 87 4.59 -0.62 16.63
C SER A 87 5.17 0.64 15.95
N LYS A 88 6.48 0.91 16.10
CA LYS A 88 7.21 2.02 15.47
C LYS A 88 7.40 1.84 13.96
N HIS A 89 7.60 0.60 13.51
CA HIS A 89 7.76 0.30 12.07
C HIS A 89 6.47 0.56 11.28
N LEU A 90 5.32 0.54 11.97
CA LEU A 90 3.99 0.78 11.40
C LEU A 90 3.56 2.25 11.47
N ASN A 91 4.44 3.18 11.87
CA ASN A 91 4.05 4.57 12.09
C ASN A 91 3.46 5.24 10.84
N GLU A 92 4.05 4.97 9.66
CA GLU A 92 3.55 5.43 8.37
C GLU A 92 2.11 4.96 8.11
N LEU A 93 1.83 3.66 8.32
CA LEU A 93 0.51 3.09 8.11
C LEU A 93 -0.52 3.56 9.14
N LYS A 94 -0.09 3.82 10.37
CA LYS A 94 -0.94 4.39 11.42
C LYS A 94 -1.34 5.82 11.10
N ILE A 95 -0.39 6.68 10.72
CA ILE A 95 -0.68 8.06 10.32
C ILE A 95 -1.65 8.06 9.14
N PHE A 96 -1.45 7.19 8.15
CA PHE A 96 -2.40 7.04 7.04
C PHE A 96 -3.79 6.59 7.51
N ASN A 97 -3.87 5.57 8.37
CA ASN A 97 -5.14 5.08 8.89
C ASN A 97 -5.87 6.14 9.71
N ASP A 98 -5.16 6.88 10.58
CA ASP A 98 -5.71 7.97 11.38
C ASP A 98 -6.21 9.11 10.48
N PHE A 99 -5.46 9.44 9.42
CA PHE A 99 -5.90 10.40 8.40
C PHE A 99 -7.21 9.94 7.73
N VAL A 100 -7.28 8.69 7.25
CA VAL A 100 -8.49 8.12 6.65
C VAL A 100 -9.68 8.12 7.63
N LEU A 101 -9.43 7.88 8.92
CA LEU A 101 -10.46 7.95 9.96
C LEU A 101 -10.94 9.38 10.21
N SER A 102 -10.04 10.36 10.13
CA SER A 102 -10.36 11.79 10.34
C SER A 102 -11.18 12.40 9.22
N CYS A 103 -11.12 11.86 8.00
CA CYS A 103 -11.86 12.41 6.88
C CYS A 103 -13.37 12.11 7.00
N GLU A 104 -14.20 13.16 6.94
CA GLU A 104 -15.66 13.05 6.85
C GLU A 104 -16.11 12.90 5.39
N TYR A 105 -15.65 11.85 4.69
CA TYR A 105 -16.14 11.58 3.34
C TYR A 105 -17.38 10.68 3.36
N PRO A 106 -18.37 10.96 2.50
CA PRO A 106 -19.46 10.03 2.25
C PRO A 106 -18.90 8.70 1.72
N SER A 107 -19.35 7.58 2.29
CA SER A 107 -18.89 6.20 2.03
C SER A 107 -19.05 5.70 0.58
N TYR A 108 -19.58 6.53 -0.32
CA TYR A 108 -19.73 6.27 -1.75
C TYR A 108 -18.69 6.96 -2.63
N LEU A 109 -17.91 7.91 -2.09
CA LEU A 109 -16.78 8.50 -2.81
C LEU A 109 -15.54 7.63 -2.60
N ASN A 110 -14.91 7.25 -3.70
CA ASN A 110 -13.66 6.51 -3.63
C ASN A 110 -12.57 7.47 -3.16
N PHE A 111 -12.10 7.28 -1.92
CA PHE A 111 -11.10 8.13 -1.27
C PHE A 111 -9.87 8.41 -2.16
N ASN A 112 -9.48 7.42 -2.98
CA ASN A 112 -8.33 7.51 -3.89
C ASN A 112 -8.59 8.35 -5.16
N ASP A 113 -9.84 8.59 -5.56
CA ASP A 113 -10.13 9.34 -6.79
C ASP A 113 -10.02 10.86 -6.57
N TYR A 114 -10.12 11.32 -5.31
CA TYR A 114 -10.00 12.73 -4.94
C TYR A 114 -8.69 13.07 -4.22
N ASN A 115 -8.08 12.12 -3.51
CA ASN A 115 -6.84 12.36 -2.78
C ASN A 115 -5.64 11.81 -3.56
N LYS A 116 -4.62 12.65 -3.78
CA LYS A 116 -3.33 12.28 -4.39
C LYS A 116 -2.44 11.43 -3.48
N ILE A 117 -3.02 10.74 -2.50
CA ILE A 117 -2.30 9.95 -1.50
C ILE A 117 -2.15 8.53 -2.02
N ASN A 118 -0.98 7.93 -1.78
CA ASN A 118 -0.73 6.56 -2.19
C ASN A 118 -1.69 5.59 -1.49
N THR A 119 -2.20 4.60 -2.23
CA THR A 119 -3.06 3.55 -1.68
C THR A 119 -2.21 2.47 -1.03
N TYR A 120 -2.51 2.17 0.22
CA TYR A 120 -1.93 1.05 0.98
C TYR A 120 -2.91 -0.12 0.97
N TYR A 121 -2.49 -1.26 0.44
CA TYR A 121 -3.33 -2.46 0.38
C TYR A 121 -3.13 -3.37 1.57
N GLY A 122 -1.94 -3.37 2.16
CA GLY A 122 -1.60 -4.38 3.14
C GLY A 122 -0.14 -4.51 3.49
N ILE A 123 0.15 -5.63 4.14
CA ILE A 123 1.48 -6.02 4.59
C ILE A 123 1.73 -7.47 4.20
N THR A 124 2.96 -7.79 3.83
CA THR A 124 3.46 -9.16 3.66
C THR A 124 4.79 -9.34 4.39
N GLN A 125 5.28 -10.56 4.52
CA GLN A 125 6.59 -10.86 5.12
C GLN A 125 7.45 -11.63 4.13
N CYS A 126 8.63 -11.11 3.79
CA CYS A 126 9.56 -11.81 2.90
C CYS A 126 10.15 -13.02 3.64
N PRO A 127 10.07 -14.23 3.07
CA PRO A 127 10.62 -15.42 3.73
C PRO A 127 12.15 -15.43 3.80
N GLU A 128 12.84 -14.72 2.88
CA GLU A 128 14.31 -14.71 2.80
C GLU A 128 14.94 -13.76 3.82
N THR A 129 14.38 -12.56 3.97
CA THR A 129 14.90 -11.54 4.89
C THR A 129 14.16 -11.51 6.23
N GLU A 130 13.00 -12.17 6.30
CA GLU A 130 12.02 -12.12 7.38
C GLU A 130 11.47 -10.70 7.67
N ASN A 131 11.87 -9.71 6.88
CA ASN A 131 11.36 -8.35 6.98
C ASN A 131 9.94 -8.26 6.42
N PHE A 132 9.16 -7.37 7.00
CA PHE A 132 7.85 -7.00 6.49
C PHE A 132 7.97 -6.01 5.35
N LEU A 133 7.05 -6.15 4.38
CA LEU A 133 6.91 -5.25 3.25
C LEU A 133 5.51 -4.68 3.24
N ILE A 134 5.41 -3.38 3.01
CA ILE A 134 4.15 -2.68 2.78
C ILE A 134 3.79 -2.85 1.31
N ILE A 135 2.54 -3.21 1.05
CA ILE A 135 1.99 -3.38 -0.29
C ILE A 135 1.27 -2.09 -0.67
N THR A 136 1.73 -1.41 -1.73
CA THR A 136 1.11 -0.17 -2.22
C THR A 136 0.80 -0.23 -3.71
N LYS A 137 -0.01 0.72 -4.17
CA LYS A 137 -0.19 0.96 -5.61
C LYS A 137 1.15 1.20 -6.28
N TYR A 138 1.37 0.53 -7.40
CA TYR A 138 2.48 0.84 -8.29
C TYR A 138 2.06 1.94 -9.27
N TYR A 139 2.92 2.94 -9.45
CA TYR A 139 2.72 3.98 -10.46
C TYR A 139 3.79 3.82 -11.54
N GLU A 140 3.37 3.51 -12.77
CA GLU A 140 4.27 3.38 -13.92
C GLU A 140 5.02 4.69 -14.22
N SER A 141 4.46 5.84 -13.80
CA SER A 141 5.11 7.15 -13.88
C SER A 141 6.36 7.31 -13.01
N GLY A 142 6.68 6.32 -12.18
CA GLY A 142 7.84 6.33 -11.29
C GLY A 142 7.62 7.20 -10.04
N ASN A 143 8.73 7.58 -9.38
CA ASN A 143 8.67 8.50 -8.25
C ASN A 143 8.49 9.95 -8.72
N LEU A 144 7.97 10.79 -7.81
CA LEU A 144 7.69 12.20 -8.09
C LEU A 144 8.93 12.94 -8.63
N SER A 145 10.12 12.65 -8.09
CA SER A 145 11.37 13.26 -8.56
C SER A 145 11.68 12.91 -10.02
N HIS A 146 11.58 11.64 -10.41
CA HIS A 146 11.78 11.18 -11.78
C HIS A 146 10.77 11.81 -12.73
N TYR A 147 9.50 11.82 -12.33
CA TYR A 147 8.43 12.44 -13.11
C TYR A 147 8.66 13.94 -13.32
N ILE A 148 9.06 14.67 -12.26
CA ILE A 148 9.43 16.08 -12.33
C ILE A 148 10.63 16.27 -13.25
N THR A 149 11.74 15.55 -13.03
CA THR A 149 12.96 15.71 -13.82
C THR A 149 12.71 15.49 -15.32
N ASN A 150 11.83 14.56 -15.67
CA ASN A 150 11.56 14.24 -17.07
C ASN A 150 10.49 15.13 -17.73
N ASN A 151 9.53 15.69 -16.96
CA ASN A 151 8.36 16.36 -17.53
C ASN A 151 8.23 17.85 -17.15
N PHE A 152 9.03 18.36 -16.22
CA PHE A 152 8.86 19.72 -15.69
C PHE A 152 8.97 20.81 -16.77
N PHE A 153 9.86 20.68 -17.74
CA PHE A 153 10.02 21.68 -18.80
C PHE A 153 8.92 21.63 -19.87
N ASN A 154 8.28 20.47 -20.03
CA ASN A 154 7.23 20.25 -21.04
C ASN A 154 5.81 20.41 -20.48
N MET A 155 5.68 20.65 -19.17
CA MET A 155 4.39 20.82 -18.50
C MET A 155 3.89 22.26 -18.50
N ASP A 156 2.59 22.39 -18.76
CA ASP A 156 1.84 23.62 -18.58
C ASP A 156 1.84 24.06 -17.10
N TRP A 157 1.89 25.37 -16.86
CA TRP A 157 1.91 25.95 -15.52
C TRP A 157 0.66 25.63 -14.70
N GLY A 158 -0.50 25.50 -15.33
CA GLY A 158 -1.72 25.08 -14.63
C GLY A 158 -1.59 23.67 -14.05
N ILE A 159 -0.99 22.74 -14.80
CA ILE A 159 -0.74 21.37 -14.33
C ILE A 159 0.30 21.36 -13.21
N LYS A 160 1.33 22.21 -13.28
CA LYS A 160 2.35 22.33 -12.22
C LYS A 160 1.73 22.78 -10.90
N LEU A 161 0.92 23.84 -10.93
CA LEU A 161 0.27 24.39 -9.75
C LEU A 161 -0.68 23.37 -9.11
N VAL A 162 -1.45 22.63 -9.92
CA VAL A 162 -2.34 21.60 -9.38
C VAL A 162 -1.58 20.38 -8.89
N THR A 163 -0.44 20.00 -9.48
CA THR A 163 0.22 18.72 -9.15
C THR A 163 1.17 18.83 -7.96
N PHE A 164 1.77 20.01 -7.72
CA PHE A 164 2.86 20.19 -6.76
C PHE A 164 2.55 21.15 -5.59
N LEU A 165 1.38 21.79 -5.59
CA LEU A 165 0.80 22.53 -4.46
C LEU A 165 -0.52 21.88 -4.05
#